data_AF-A0A7Z0QLQ6-F1
#
_entry.id   AF-A0A7Z0QLQ6-F1
#
_cell.length_a   1.000
_cell.length_b   1.000
_cell.length_c   1.000
_cell.angle_alpha   90.00
_cell.angle_beta   90.00
_cell.angle_gamma   90.00
#
_symmetry.space_group_name_H-M   'P 1'
#
loop_
_entity.id
_entity.type
_entity.pdbx_description
1 polymer ?
#
loop_
_entity_poly.entity_id
_entity_poly.type
_entity_poly.pdbx_seq_one_letter_code
_entity_poly.pdbx_strand_id
1 'polypeptide(L)'
;MAPQTLPTVRVFAPELWGEVDRFANFYGETYKFSDRDRRAVSGVATHLEKAITLRALAVKLRPGLDIDRDQLNKNGFTPAVNSRELSTVIEAAVLELYSSVDCTVKVLHAIYSKGSRSFPGSTRKLFQNIDKVTGGFPEELKDAIRSAHWYNGLLYWRDELTHLATGGCSLDHNTGSVSYMHTGMRQHGNAYIINDVFAWIDDAIEKINAFTGVIFHLLNSTLKSALVQQVCGFVEGRILIRYLDPTEPLDFNSGRCFAYQWFEKPENPTCPIVEHCGAYKRKMPPGPPVTAA
;
A
#
# COMPACT_ATOMS: atom_id res chain seq x y z
N MET A 1 5.68 40.22 1.81
CA MET A 1 5.58 39.08 2.74
C MET A 1 6.96 38.48 2.88
N ALA A 2 7.50 38.39 4.09
CA ALA A 2 8.70 37.60 4.32
C ALA A 2 8.36 36.13 3.98
N PRO A 3 9.23 35.40 3.27
CA PRO A 3 9.00 33.98 3.02
C PRO A 3 8.87 33.28 4.39
N GLN A 4 7.74 32.61 4.62
CA GLN A 4 7.60 31.72 5.77
C GLN A 4 8.65 30.61 5.62
N THR A 5 9.62 30.58 6.52
CA THR A 5 10.56 29.46 6.64
C THR A 5 9.76 28.21 7.00
N LEU A 6 9.75 27.23 6.11
CA LEU A 6 9.08 25.96 6.35
C LEU A 6 9.66 25.31 7.62
N PRO A 7 8.80 24.75 8.50
CA PRO A 7 9.27 24.03 9.68
C PRO A 7 10.18 22.88 9.27
N THR A 8 11.12 22.53 10.14
CA THR A 8 11.94 21.32 9.97
C THR A 8 11.04 20.09 9.85
N VAL A 9 11.17 19.35 8.75
CA VAL A 9 10.45 18.07 8.57
C VAL A 9 11.47 16.95 8.43
N ARG A 10 11.42 15.97 9.34
CA ARG A 10 12.12 14.69 9.19
C ARG A 10 11.28 13.78 8.29
N VAL A 11 11.88 13.30 7.20
CA VAL A 11 11.22 12.41 6.23
C VAL A 11 11.83 11.00 6.25
N PHE A 12 13.10 10.87 6.60
CA PHE A 12 13.73 9.55 6.77
C PHE A 12 13.39 8.95 8.14
N ALA A 13 12.42 8.05 8.14
CA ALA A 13 11.95 7.30 9.30
C ALA A 13 11.87 5.80 8.99
N PRO A 14 13.03 5.12 8.80
CA PRO A 14 13.06 3.69 8.46
C PRO A 14 12.39 2.81 9.51
N GLU A 15 12.31 3.26 10.76
CA GLU A 15 11.56 2.57 11.82
C GLU A 15 10.04 2.52 11.59
N LEU A 16 9.51 3.35 10.69
CA LEU A 16 8.10 3.36 10.29
C LEU A 16 7.87 2.71 8.92
N TRP A 17 8.92 2.23 8.25
CA TRP A 17 8.82 1.66 6.92
C TRP A 17 8.44 0.19 6.98
N GLY A 18 7.40 -0.18 6.22
CA GLY A 18 7.13 -1.57 5.89
C GLY A 18 8.05 -2.08 4.76
N GLU A 19 7.88 -3.35 4.42
CA GLU A 19 8.66 -3.99 3.34
C GLU A 19 8.43 -3.32 1.98
N VAL A 20 7.21 -2.88 1.70
CA VAL A 20 6.85 -2.14 0.47
C VAL A 20 7.57 -0.79 0.42
N ASP A 21 7.59 -0.03 1.52
CA ASP A 21 8.24 1.27 1.60
C ASP A 21 9.74 1.14 1.41
N ARG A 22 10.36 0.15 2.07
CA ARG A 22 11.79 -0.15 1.89
C ARG A 22 12.08 -0.42 0.42
N PHE A 23 11.33 -1.33 -0.21
CA PHE A 23 11.56 -1.64 -1.61
C PHE A 23 11.38 -0.40 -2.51
N ALA A 24 10.31 0.37 -2.30
CA ALA A 24 10.01 1.59 -3.06
C ALA A 24 11.14 2.63 -3.01
N ASN A 25 11.83 2.73 -1.87
CA ASN A 25 12.96 3.65 -1.70
C ASN A 25 14.26 3.14 -2.34
N PHE A 26 14.44 1.82 -2.52
CA PHE A 26 15.75 1.25 -2.85
C PHE A 26 15.84 0.44 -4.14
N TYR A 27 14.73 0.14 -4.82
CA TYR A 27 14.75 -0.72 -6.00
C TYR A 27 15.59 -0.15 -7.16
N GLY A 28 15.79 1.17 -7.26
CA GLY A 28 16.30 1.84 -8.47
C GLY A 28 17.72 1.45 -8.94
N GLU A 29 18.57 1.04 -8.00
CA GLU A 29 19.92 0.52 -8.31
C GLU A 29 19.92 -0.96 -8.68
N THR A 30 18.84 -1.69 -8.35
CA THR A 30 18.69 -3.12 -8.64
C THR A 30 17.90 -3.37 -9.92
N TYR A 31 16.78 -2.65 -10.08
CA TYR A 31 15.78 -2.84 -11.11
C TYR A 31 15.57 -1.55 -11.90
N LYS A 32 15.56 -1.67 -13.24
CA LYS A 32 15.25 -0.56 -14.15
C LYS A 32 13.78 -0.65 -14.58
N PHE A 33 12.94 0.11 -13.88
CA PHE A 33 11.50 0.16 -14.07
C PHE A 33 11.05 1.29 -14.99
N SER A 34 10.09 0.98 -15.86
CA SER A 34 9.37 1.98 -16.65
C SER A 34 8.45 2.83 -15.75
N ASP A 35 7.98 3.99 -16.23
CA ASP A 35 7.05 4.84 -15.46
C ASP A 35 5.76 4.11 -15.04
N ARG A 36 5.35 3.10 -15.81
CA ARG A 36 4.21 2.25 -15.45
C ARG A 36 4.56 1.34 -14.26
N ASP A 37 5.75 0.76 -14.25
CA ASP A 37 6.20 -0.12 -13.17
C ASP A 37 6.45 0.67 -11.88
N ARG A 38 7.03 1.88 -11.97
CA ARG A 38 7.19 2.79 -10.83
C ARG A 38 5.84 3.18 -10.20
N ARG A 39 4.82 3.40 -11.04
CA ARG A 39 3.44 3.60 -10.58
C ARG A 39 2.84 2.36 -9.92
N ALA A 40 3.21 1.15 -10.37
CA ALA A 40 2.79 -0.07 -9.70
C ALA A 40 3.45 -0.20 -8.31
N VAL A 41 4.75 0.09 -8.18
CA VAL A 41 5.45 0.06 -6.87
C VAL A 41 4.77 0.98 -5.87
N SER A 42 4.55 2.24 -6.22
CA SER A 42 3.82 3.20 -5.37
C SER A 42 2.35 2.81 -5.16
N GLY A 43 1.73 2.21 -6.18
CA GLY A 43 0.35 1.72 -6.13
C GLY A 43 0.10 0.70 -5.02
N VAL A 44 1.06 -0.17 -4.70
CA VAL A 44 0.88 -1.22 -3.67
C VAL A 44 0.46 -0.61 -2.32
N ALA A 45 1.27 0.29 -1.77
CA ALA A 45 1.00 0.92 -0.47
C ALA A 45 -0.15 1.93 -0.56
N THR A 46 -0.19 2.76 -1.60
CA THR A 46 -1.20 3.82 -1.72
C THR A 46 -2.62 3.30 -1.89
N HIS A 47 -2.83 2.19 -2.60
CA HIS A 47 -4.14 1.55 -2.69
C HIS A 47 -4.57 0.92 -1.35
N LEU A 48 -3.64 0.32 -0.60
CA LEU A 48 -3.93 -0.22 0.73
C LEU A 48 -4.30 0.90 1.73
N GLU A 49 -3.56 2.00 1.73
CA GLU A 49 -3.84 3.17 2.57
C GLU A 49 -5.22 3.79 2.25
N LYS A 50 -5.57 3.89 0.96
CA LYS A 50 -6.91 4.33 0.54
C LYS A 50 -8.00 3.41 1.06
N ALA A 51 -7.83 2.09 0.97
CA ALA A 51 -8.79 1.13 1.50
C ALA A 51 -8.98 1.29 3.03
N ILE A 52 -7.88 1.46 3.78
CA ILE A 52 -7.93 1.72 5.23
C ILE A 52 -8.69 3.03 5.53
N THR A 53 -8.41 4.08 4.75
CA THR A 53 -9.07 5.38 4.88
C THR A 53 -10.58 5.28 4.58
N LEU A 54 -10.95 4.57 3.52
CA LEU A 54 -12.35 4.33 3.13
C LEU A 54 -13.07 3.49 4.20
N ARG A 55 -12.42 2.47 4.76
CA ARG A 55 -12.95 1.70 5.89
C ARG A 55 -13.20 2.61 7.10
N ALA A 56 -12.27 3.50 7.43
CA ALA A 56 -12.45 4.45 8.54
C ALA A 56 -13.59 5.43 8.26
N LEU A 57 -13.76 5.86 7.01
CA LEU A 57 -14.90 6.68 6.58
C LEU A 57 -16.22 5.91 6.70
N ALA A 58 -16.28 4.65 6.26
CA ALA A 58 -17.46 3.80 6.39
C ALA A 58 -17.94 3.68 7.85
N VAL A 59 -17.02 3.58 8.81
CA VAL A 59 -17.39 3.59 10.24
C VAL A 59 -18.06 4.91 10.66
N LYS A 60 -17.60 6.05 10.13
CA LYS A 60 -18.23 7.35 10.40
C LYS A 60 -19.62 7.47 9.80
N LEU A 61 -19.89 6.77 8.70
CA LEU A 61 -21.19 6.75 8.01
C LEU A 61 -22.20 5.78 8.64
N ARG A 62 -21.72 4.77 9.38
CA ARG A 62 -22.56 3.74 10.02
C ARG A 62 -23.79 4.28 10.78
N PRO A 63 -23.72 5.37 11.58
CA PRO A 63 -24.89 5.90 12.29
C PRO A 63 -26.05 6.32 11.37
N GLY A 64 -25.79 6.59 10.09
CA GLY A 64 -26.85 6.92 9.12
C GLY A 64 -27.83 5.76 8.88
N LEU A 65 -27.45 4.51 9.18
CA LEU A 65 -28.35 3.36 9.06
C LEU A 65 -29.54 3.45 10.03
N ASP A 66 -29.36 4.03 11.22
CA ASP A 66 -30.45 4.29 12.16
C ASP A 66 -31.45 5.30 11.58
N ILE A 67 -30.98 6.29 10.82
CA ILE A 67 -31.84 7.28 10.16
C ILE A 67 -32.72 6.61 9.11
N ASP A 68 -32.14 5.73 8.28
CA ASP A 68 -32.88 5.00 7.25
C ASP A 68 -33.93 4.08 7.87
N ARG A 69 -33.60 3.39 8.97
CA ARG A 69 -34.54 2.55 9.72
C ARG A 69 -35.68 3.37 10.32
N ASP A 70 -35.38 4.51 10.93
CA ASP A 70 -36.40 5.37 11.53
C ASP A 70 -37.36 5.93 10.48
N GLN A 71 -36.87 6.26 9.29
CA GLN A 71 -37.72 6.63 8.14
C GLN A 71 -38.64 5.48 7.74
N LEU A 72 -38.09 4.26 7.61
CA LEU A 72 -38.88 3.07 7.28
C LEU A 72 -39.96 2.81 8.32
N ASN A 73 -39.63 2.88 9.61
CA ASN A 73 -40.57 2.66 10.71
C ASN A 73 -41.68 3.72 10.76
N LYS A 74 -41.36 4.99 10.49
CA LYS A 74 -42.32 6.09 10.53
C LYS A 74 -43.23 6.13 9.30
N ASN A 75 -42.68 5.84 8.13
CA ASN A 75 -43.35 6.10 6.85
C ASN A 75 -43.77 4.82 6.11
N GLY A 76 -43.38 3.64 6.58
CA GLY A 76 -43.52 2.37 5.85
C GLY A 76 -42.61 2.27 4.61
N PHE A 77 -41.74 3.26 4.40
CA PHE A 77 -40.83 3.35 3.26
C PHE A 77 -39.58 4.15 3.62
N THR A 78 -38.44 3.78 3.04
CA THR A 78 -37.20 4.57 3.09
C THR A 78 -36.54 4.62 1.71
N PRO A 79 -36.01 5.78 1.28
CA PRO A 79 -35.15 5.86 0.10
C PRO A 79 -33.77 5.21 0.32
N ALA A 80 -33.42 4.82 1.56
CA ALA A 80 -32.18 4.15 1.94
C ALA A 80 -30.90 4.88 1.48
N VAL A 81 -30.89 6.21 1.62
CA VAL A 81 -29.78 7.05 1.14
C VAL A 81 -28.49 6.74 1.89
N ASN A 82 -28.57 6.63 3.23
CA ASN A 82 -27.38 6.40 4.06
C ASN A 82 -26.81 4.99 3.85
N SER A 83 -27.69 3.99 3.67
CA SER A 83 -27.31 2.62 3.31
C SER A 83 -26.55 2.56 1.98
N ARG A 84 -26.98 3.32 0.97
CA ARG A 84 -26.30 3.40 -0.33
C ARG A 84 -24.96 4.10 -0.23
N GLU A 85 -24.88 5.25 0.46
CA GLU A 85 -23.61 5.97 0.68
C GLU A 85 -22.58 5.09 1.39
N LEU A 86 -23.00 4.39 2.45
CA LEU A 86 -22.15 3.45 3.16
C LEU A 86 -21.69 2.31 2.23
N SER A 87 -22.60 1.73 1.46
CA SER A 87 -22.30 0.64 0.52
C SER A 87 -21.29 1.09 -0.54
N THR A 88 -21.45 2.28 -1.12
CA THR A 88 -20.50 2.83 -2.11
C THR A 88 -19.09 2.95 -1.53
N VAL A 89 -18.96 3.43 -0.29
CA VAL A 89 -17.64 3.56 0.37
C VAL A 89 -17.01 2.19 0.65
N ILE A 90 -17.81 1.22 1.09
CA ILE A 90 -17.39 -0.17 1.29
C ILE A 90 -16.90 -0.77 -0.03
N GLU A 91 -17.70 -0.69 -1.09
CA GLU A 91 -17.37 -1.21 -2.42
C GLU A 91 -16.07 -0.59 -2.95
N ALA A 92 -15.91 0.73 -2.81
CA ALA A 92 -14.68 1.42 -3.17
C ALA A 92 -13.47 0.88 -2.38
N ALA A 93 -13.62 0.62 -1.07
CA ALA A 93 -12.54 0.04 -0.27
C ALA A 93 -12.11 -1.33 -0.79
N VAL A 94 -13.07 -2.18 -1.19
CA VAL A 94 -12.77 -3.50 -1.76
C VAL A 94 -12.04 -3.41 -3.10
N LEU A 95 -12.41 -2.46 -3.96
CA LEU A 95 -11.71 -2.23 -5.24
C LEU A 95 -10.28 -1.73 -5.03
N GLU A 96 -10.05 -0.88 -4.02
CA GLU A 96 -8.71 -0.42 -3.65
C GLU A 96 -7.87 -1.58 -3.08
N LEU A 97 -8.45 -2.45 -2.25
CA LEU A 97 -7.79 -3.68 -1.79
C LEU A 97 -7.34 -4.58 -2.96
N TYR A 98 -8.22 -4.81 -3.94
CA TYR A 98 -7.86 -5.55 -5.17
C TYR A 98 -6.72 -4.86 -5.93
N SER A 99 -6.77 -3.53 -6.03
CA SER A 99 -5.78 -2.74 -6.77
C SER A 99 -4.38 -2.81 -6.14
N SER A 100 -4.28 -2.93 -4.81
CA SER A 100 -3.00 -3.19 -4.13
C SER A 100 -2.37 -4.53 -4.54
N VAL A 101 -3.19 -5.60 -4.60
CA VAL A 101 -2.75 -6.93 -5.06
C VAL A 101 -2.36 -6.90 -6.55
N ASP A 102 -3.15 -6.23 -7.39
CA ASP A 102 -2.87 -6.10 -8.83
C ASP A 102 -1.56 -5.32 -9.09
N CYS A 103 -1.30 -4.26 -8.32
CA CYS A 103 -0.03 -3.54 -8.37
C CYS A 103 1.15 -4.41 -7.93
N THR A 104 0.97 -5.24 -6.91
CA THR A 104 1.99 -6.21 -6.46
C THR A 104 2.34 -7.18 -7.58
N VAL A 105 1.34 -7.75 -8.26
CA VAL A 105 1.56 -8.66 -9.39
C VAL A 105 2.22 -7.95 -10.57
N LYS A 106 1.90 -6.67 -10.84
CA LYS A 106 2.58 -5.88 -11.88
C LYS A 106 4.07 -5.69 -11.57
N VAL A 107 4.44 -5.48 -10.30
CA VAL A 107 5.85 -5.42 -9.88
C VAL A 107 6.53 -6.77 -10.12
N LEU A 108 5.91 -7.88 -9.69
CA LEU A 108 6.44 -9.23 -9.94
C LEU A 108 6.60 -9.51 -11.44
N HIS A 109 5.63 -9.10 -12.25
CA HIS A 109 5.72 -9.23 -13.71
C HIS A 109 6.88 -8.41 -14.27
N ALA A 110 7.08 -7.17 -13.83
CA ALA A 110 8.19 -6.32 -14.28
C ALA A 110 9.56 -6.95 -13.98
N ILE A 111 9.69 -7.62 -12.83
CA ILE A 111 10.93 -8.26 -12.40
C ILE A 111 11.16 -9.60 -13.11
N TYR A 112 10.14 -10.48 -13.14
CA TYR A 112 10.34 -11.91 -13.45
C TYR A 112 9.80 -12.36 -14.80
N SER A 113 8.96 -11.58 -15.50
CA SER A 113 8.31 -12.04 -16.74
C SER A 113 9.29 -12.48 -17.83
N LYS A 114 10.42 -11.77 -17.99
CA LYS A 114 11.44 -12.13 -18.99
C LYS A 114 12.22 -13.39 -18.65
N GLY A 115 12.43 -13.65 -17.36
CA GLY A 115 13.19 -14.82 -16.87
C GLY A 115 12.33 -16.07 -16.64
N SER A 116 11.01 -15.93 -16.75
CA SER A 116 10.04 -16.97 -16.40
C SER A 116 9.28 -17.43 -17.64
N ARG A 117 9.01 -18.74 -17.71
CA ARG A 117 8.14 -19.32 -18.74
C ARG A 117 6.71 -19.33 -18.25
N SER A 118 5.77 -19.07 -19.16
CA SER A 118 4.32 -19.08 -18.89
C SER A 118 3.86 -18.07 -17.83
N PHE A 119 4.65 -17.02 -17.53
CA PHE A 119 4.26 -15.99 -16.58
C PHE A 119 3.08 -15.16 -17.14
N PRO A 120 1.89 -15.19 -16.51
CA PRO A 120 0.73 -14.49 -17.07
C PRO A 120 0.79 -12.98 -16.85
N GLY A 121 0.34 -12.21 -17.85
CA GLY A 121 0.25 -10.75 -17.75
C GLY A 121 -0.94 -10.21 -16.95
N SER A 122 -1.80 -11.08 -16.40
CA SER A 122 -2.95 -10.66 -15.57
C SER A 122 -2.94 -11.34 -14.21
N THR A 123 -3.32 -10.58 -13.19
CA THR A 123 -3.41 -11.01 -11.78
C THR A 123 -4.27 -12.26 -11.64
N ARG A 124 -5.48 -12.27 -12.22
CA ARG A 124 -6.34 -13.46 -12.25
C ARG A 124 -5.63 -14.68 -12.84
N LYS A 125 -5.00 -14.54 -14.01
CA LYS A 125 -4.36 -15.70 -14.66
C LYS A 125 -3.13 -16.18 -13.89
N LEU A 126 -2.39 -15.28 -13.23
CA LEU A 126 -1.26 -15.66 -12.38
C LEU A 126 -1.71 -16.55 -11.23
N PHE A 127 -2.69 -16.10 -10.43
CA PHE A 127 -3.22 -16.90 -9.31
C PHE A 127 -3.80 -18.24 -9.77
N GLN A 128 -4.45 -18.29 -10.93
CA GLN A 128 -5.03 -19.53 -11.47
C GLN A 128 -4.02 -20.50 -12.08
N ASN A 129 -2.84 -20.02 -12.51
CA ASN A 129 -1.89 -20.82 -13.27
C ASN A 129 -0.48 -20.78 -12.66
N ILE A 130 -0.36 -20.48 -11.37
CA ILE A 130 0.94 -20.29 -10.71
C ILE A 130 1.85 -21.52 -10.86
N ASP A 131 1.27 -22.72 -10.82
CA ASP A 131 2.00 -23.99 -10.98
C ASP A 131 2.55 -24.22 -12.39
N LYS A 132 2.02 -23.50 -13.39
CA LYS A 132 2.55 -23.54 -14.76
C LYS A 132 3.75 -22.61 -14.94
N VAL A 133 3.98 -21.68 -14.01
CA VAL A 133 5.10 -20.74 -14.06
C VAL A 133 6.38 -21.47 -13.67
N THR A 134 7.36 -21.48 -14.58
CA THR A 134 8.66 -22.15 -14.39
C THR A 134 9.79 -21.23 -14.80
N GLY A 135 11.05 -21.61 -14.53
CA GLY A 135 12.22 -20.79 -14.83
C GLY A 135 12.59 -19.89 -13.66
N GLY A 136 12.88 -18.62 -13.93
CA GLY A 136 13.43 -17.68 -12.95
C GLY A 136 12.46 -17.11 -11.92
N PHE A 137 11.24 -17.64 -11.78
CA PHE A 137 10.31 -17.21 -10.73
C PHE A 137 10.53 -18.03 -9.45
N PRO A 138 10.96 -17.40 -8.33
CA PRO A 138 11.23 -18.07 -7.07
C PRO A 138 10.06 -18.92 -6.55
N GLU A 139 10.36 -20.08 -5.96
CA GLU A 139 9.32 -20.98 -5.45
C GLU A 139 8.63 -20.39 -4.21
N GLU A 140 9.37 -19.65 -3.39
CA GLU A 140 8.85 -18.93 -2.22
C GLU A 140 7.77 -17.90 -2.60
N LEU A 141 7.92 -17.26 -3.76
CA LEU A 141 6.90 -16.35 -4.29
C LEU A 141 5.68 -17.11 -4.84
N LYS A 142 5.87 -18.33 -5.39
CA LYS A 142 4.74 -19.19 -5.77
C LYS A 142 3.98 -19.65 -4.55
N ASP A 143 4.67 -20.05 -3.49
CA ASP A 143 4.05 -20.47 -2.23
C ASP A 143 3.22 -19.35 -1.62
N ALA A 144 3.74 -18.11 -1.59
CA ALA A 144 2.96 -16.95 -1.14
C ALA A 144 1.67 -16.74 -1.95
N ILE A 145 1.72 -16.94 -3.27
CA ILE A 145 0.53 -16.85 -4.15
C ILE A 145 -0.43 -18.03 -3.91
N ARG A 146 0.07 -19.26 -3.72
CA ARG A 146 -0.74 -20.45 -3.43
C ARG A 146 -1.47 -20.33 -2.09
N SER A 147 -0.80 -19.82 -1.07
CA SER A 147 -1.36 -19.65 0.28
C SER A 147 -2.40 -18.53 0.39
N ALA A 148 -2.50 -17.66 -0.62
CA ALA A 148 -3.49 -16.60 -0.67
C ALA A 148 -4.89 -17.10 -1.10
N HIS A 149 -5.44 -18.07 -0.38
CA HIS A 149 -6.76 -18.68 -0.65
C HIS A 149 -7.91 -17.66 -0.64
N TRP A 150 -7.73 -16.54 0.06
CA TRP A 150 -8.66 -15.42 0.12
C TRP A 150 -8.81 -14.66 -1.21
N TYR A 151 -7.84 -14.77 -2.14
CA TYR A 151 -7.83 -14.01 -3.39
C TYR A 151 -9.08 -14.23 -4.24
N ASN A 152 -9.61 -15.46 -4.28
CA ASN A 152 -10.80 -15.77 -5.09
C ASN A 152 -12.04 -15.01 -4.60
N GLY A 153 -12.18 -14.81 -3.28
CA GLY A 153 -13.26 -14.01 -2.71
C GLY A 153 -13.13 -12.53 -3.10
N LEU A 154 -11.93 -11.98 -3.01
CA LEU A 154 -11.63 -10.60 -3.43
C LEU A 154 -11.84 -10.40 -4.95
N LEU A 155 -11.41 -11.36 -5.76
CA LEU A 155 -11.60 -11.34 -7.21
C LEU A 155 -13.09 -11.35 -7.56
N TYR A 156 -13.89 -12.22 -6.92
CA TYR A 156 -15.33 -12.28 -7.11
C TYR A 156 -15.96 -10.90 -6.85
N TRP A 157 -15.65 -10.29 -5.71
CA TRP A 157 -16.11 -8.93 -5.40
C TRP A 157 -15.71 -7.92 -6.47
N ARG A 158 -14.44 -7.88 -6.87
CA ARG A 158 -14.00 -6.94 -7.91
C ARG A 158 -14.80 -7.11 -9.20
N ASP A 159 -15.01 -8.34 -9.64
CA ASP A 159 -15.73 -8.62 -10.89
C ASP A 159 -17.19 -8.17 -10.81
N GLU A 160 -17.88 -8.53 -9.74
CA GLU A 160 -19.29 -8.20 -9.56
C GLU A 160 -19.50 -6.69 -9.39
N LEU A 161 -18.71 -6.03 -8.54
CA LEU A 161 -18.82 -4.58 -8.29
C LEU A 161 -18.48 -3.72 -9.51
N THR A 162 -17.71 -4.25 -10.46
CA THR A 162 -17.41 -3.52 -11.71
C THR A 162 -18.61 -3.51 -12.67
N HIS A 163 -19.52 -4.47 -12.55
CA HIS A 163 -20.57 -4.71 -13.54
C HIS A 163 -22.00 -4.50 -13.00
N LEU A 164 -22.14 -4.39 -11.69
CA LEU A 164 -23.43 -4.28 -11.02
C LEU A 164 -23.65 -2.88 -10.43
N ALA A 165 -24.87 -2.65 -9.96
CA ALA A 165 -25.20 -1.45 -9.20
C ALA A 165 -24.58 -1.51 -7.79
N THR A 166 -24.74 -0.44 -7.01
CA THR A 166 -24.36 -0.45 -5.59
C THR A 166 -25.35 -1.31 -4.79
N GLY A 167 -24.81 -2.05 -3.82
CA GLY A 167 -25.54 -2.88 -2.89
C GLY A 167 -26.27 -2.09 -1.80
N GLY A 168 -26.63 -2.79 -0.74
CA GLY A 168 -27.25 -2.21 0.45
C GLY A 168 -26.64 -2.75 1.72
N CYS A 169 -26.52 -1.87 2.71
CA CYS A 169 -26.12 -2.21 4.07
C CYS A 169 -27.30 -2.17 5.02
N SER A 170 -27.31 -3.08 5.99
CA SER A 170 -28.30 -3.12 7.07
C SER A 170 -27.61 -3.33 8.42
N LEU A 171 -28.03 -2.60 9.44
CA LEU A 171 -27.55 -2.78 10.81
C LEU A 171 -28.45 -3.79 11.53
N ASP A 172 -27.85 -4.85 12.06
CA ASP A 172 -28.51 -5.71 13.04
C ASP A 172 -28.33 -5.09 14.44
N HIS A 173 -29.44 -4.74 15.09
CA HIS A 173 -29.40 -4.12 16.41
C HIS A 173 -29.18 -5.10 17.57
N ASN A 174 -29.38 -6.40 17.33
CA ASN A 174 -29.11 -7.42 18.35
C ASN A 174 -27.61 -7.69 18.45
N THR A 175 -26.92 -7.73 17.32
CA THR A 175 -25.48 -8.05 17.24
C THR A 175 -24.60 -6.82 17.09
N GLY A 176 -25.15 -5.72 16.58
CA GLY A 176 -24.39 -4.51 16.21
C GLY A 176 -23.65 -4.63 14.88
N SER A 177 -23.71 -5.78 14.20
CA SER A 177 -23.04 -6.01 12.93
C SER A 177 -23.76 -5.33 11.77
N VAL A 178 -22.98 -4.87 10.79
CA VAL A 178 -23.53 -4.33 9.55
C VAL A 178 -23.38 -5.39 8.47
N SER A 179 -24.51 -5.85 7.94
CA SER A 179 -24.52 -6.74 6.79
C SER A 179 -24.43 -5.95 5.49
N TYR A 180 -23.87 -6.59 4.46
CA TYR A 180 -23.90 -6.12 3.09
C TYR A 180 -24.58 -7.16 2.21
N MET A 181 -25.47 -6.71 1.33
CA MET A 181 -26.13 -7.53 0.33
C MET A 181 -26.14 -6.80 -1.01
N HIS A 182 -25.90 -7.55 -2.09
CA HIS A 182 -26.14 -7.09 -3.44
C HIS A 182 -27.04 -8.09 -4.19
N THR A 183 -28.15 -7.62 -4.78
CA THR A 183 -29.17 -8.51 -5.40
C THR A 183 -28.69 -9.23 -6.66
N GLY A 184 -27.73 -8.64 -7.37
CA GLY A 184 -27.05 -9.24 -8.52
C GLY A 184 -25.92 -10.20 -8.15
N MET A 185 -25.37 -10.12 -6.93
CA MET A 185 -24.32 -11.04 -6.49
C MET A 185 -25.00 -12.31 -5.98
N ARG A 186 -24.65 -13.46 -6.56
CA ARG A 186 -25.21 -14.76 -6.19
C ARG A 186 -24.15 -15.79 -5.91
N GLN A 187 -24.37 -16.59 -4.86
CA GLN A 187 -23.57 -17.76 -4.53
C GLN A 187 -24.49 -18.97 -4.34
N HIS A 188 -24.21 -20.06 -5.06
CA HIS A 188 -25.05 -21.27 -5.10
C HIS A 188 -26.54 -20.98 -5.38
N GLY A 189 -26.84 -19.98 -6.22
CA GLY A 189 -28.20 -19.59 -6.59
C GLY A 189 -28.90 -18.63 -5.61
N ASN A 190 -28.35 -18.42 -4.43
CA ASN A 190 -28.87 -17.49 -3.42
C ASN A 190 -28.18 -16.13 -3.49
N ALA A 191 -28.85 -15.08 -3.00
CA ALA A 191 -28.24 -13.77 -2.84
C ALA A 191 -26.99 -13.87 -1.95
N TYR A 192 -25.90 -13.25 -2.40
CA TYR A 192 -24.67 -13.20 -1.63
C TYR A 192 -24.80 -12.14 -0.52
N ILE A 193 -24.65 -12.58 0.74
CA ILE A 193 -24.78 -11.75 1.93
C ILE A 193 -23.51 -11.91 2.77
N ILE A 194 -22.91 -10.78 3.14
CA ILE A 194 -21.90 -10.73 4.20
C ILE A 194 -22.59 -10.24 5.46
N ASN A 195 -22.57 -11.04 6.53
CA ASN A 195 -23.26 -10.69 7.78
C ASN A 195 -22.55 -9.58 8.57
N ASP A 196 -21.22 -9.53 8.49
CA ASP A 196 -20.42 -8.46 9.07
C ASP A 196 -19.38 -7.97 8.06
N VAL A 197 -19.74 -6.91 7.34
CA VAL A 197 -18.91 -6.36 6.27
C VAL A 197 -17.67 -5.63 6.79
N PHE A 198 -17.73 -5.07 8.00
CA PHE A 198 -16.57 -4.43 8.61
C PHE A 198 -15.53 -5.45 9.02
N ALA A 199 -15.95 -6.53 9.69
CA ALA A 199 -15.05 -7.63 10.05
C ALA A 199 -14.41 -8.28 8.80
N TRP A 200 -15.19 -8.41 7.71
CA TRP A 200 -14.67 -8.93 6.45
C TRP A 200 -13.61 -8.01 5.81
N ILE A 201 -13.84 -6.70 5.79
CA ILE A 201 -12.86 -5.73 5.26
C ILE A 201 -11.60 -5.73 6.12
N ASP A 202 -11.73 -5.75 7.45
CA ASP A 202 -10.59 -5.75 8.38
C ASP A 202 -9.71 -7.00 8.16
N ASP A 203 -10.33 -8.18 8.07
CA ASP A 203 -9.65 -9.44 7.74
C ASP A 203 -8.96 -9.39 6.35
N ALA A 204 -9.61 -8.77 5.35
CA ALA A 204 -9.01 -8.60 4.03
C ALA A 204 -7.80 -7.65 4.04
N ILE A 205 -7.87 -6.55 4.79
CA ILE A 205 -6.74 -5.62 5.00
C ILE A 205 -5.56 -6.37 5.61
N GLU A 206 -5.78 -7.13 6.68
CA GLU A 206 -4.73 -7.90 7.36
C GLU A 206 -4.08 -8.92 6.41
N LYS A 207 -4.89 -9.70 5.67
CA LYS A 207 -4.41 -10.70 4.71
C LYS A 207 -3.61 -10.10 3.57
N ILE A 208 -4.06 -8.98 3.02
CA ILE A 208 -3.37 -8.29 1.92
C ILE A 208 -2.08 -7.66 2.43
N ASN A 209 -2.11 -7.00 3.59
CA ASN A 209 -0.91 -6.45 4.21
C ASN A 209 0.15 -7.54 4.45
N ALA A 210 -0.24 -8.67 5.05
CA ALA A 210 0.63 -9.81 5.28
C ALA A 210 1.19 -10.38 3.97
N PHE A 211 0.34 -10.57 2.95
CA PHE A 211 0.77 -11.03 1.63
C PHE A 211 1.79 -10.10 0.99
N THR A 212 1.51 -8.79 0.95
CA THR A 212 2.46 -7.81 0.41
C THR A 212 3.75 -7.77 1.23
N GLY A 213 3.66 -7.92 2.55
CA GLY A 213 4.83 -8.03 3.43
C GLY A 213 5.74 -9.18 3.03
N VAL A 214 5.18 -10.39 2.87
CA VAL A 214 5.95 -11.58 2.45
C VAL A 214 6.60 -11.38 1.07
N ILE A 215 5.83 -10.90 0.09
CA ILE A 215 6.33 -10.67 -1.27
C ILE A 215 7.49 -9.66 -1.25
N PHE A 216 7.28 -8.49 -0.63
CA PHE A 216 8.27 -7.43 -0.66
C PHE A 216 9.47 -7.70 0.26
N HIS A 217 9.31 -8.50 1.32
CA HIS A 217 10.43 -9.03 2.09
C HIS A 217 11.39 -9.83 1.21
N LEU A 218 10.84 -10.74 0.39
CA LEU A 218 11.64 -11.51 -0.58
C LEU A 218 12.26 -10.60 -1.64
N LEU A 219 11.54 -9.59 -2.15
CA LEU A 219 12.10 -8.63 -3.10
C LEU A 219 13.14 -7.69 -2.49
N ASN A 220 13.09 -7.42 -1.19
CA ASN A 220 14.13 -6.65 -0.51
C ASN A 220 15.42 -7.46 -0.38
N SER A 221 15.33 -8.79 -0.26
CA SER A 221 16.50 -9.67 -0.20
C SER A 221 17.30 -9.73 -1.52
N THR A 222 16.71 -9.31 -2.64
CA THR A 222 17.36 -9.31 -3.95
C THR A 222 17.99 -7.96 -4.32
N LEU A 223 17.86 -6.95 -3.46
CA LEU A 223 18.47 -5.64 -3.67
C LEU A 223 20.00 -5.76 -3.70
N LYS A 224 20.64 -5.11 -4.66
CA LYS A 224 22.10 -5.07 -4.79
C LYS A 224 22.68 -4.06 -3.80
N SER A 225 23.84 -4.39 -3.23
CA SER A 225 24.65 -3.43 -2.48
C SER A 225 25.06 -2.28 -3.41
N ALA A 226 24.58 -1.09 -3.08
CA ALA A 226 24.82 0.15 -3.80
C ALA A 226 24.49 1.33 -2.87
N LEU A 227 25.21 2.45 -3.02
CA LEU A 227 24.90 3.66 -2.27
C LEU A 227 23.70 4.37 -2.90
N VAL A 228 22.54 4.26 -2.27
CA VAL A 228 21.30 4.92 -2.68
C VAL A 228 21.12 6.22 -1.91
N GLN A 229 20.84 7.30 -2.64
CA GLN A 229 20.54 8.60 -2.06
C GLN A 229 19.15 8.59 -1.42
N GLN A 230 19.04 9.06 -0.17
CA GLN A 230 17.78 9.24 0.54
C GLN A 230 17.67 10.62 1.17
N VAL A 231 16.46 11.18 1.13
CA VAL A 231 16.16 12.48 1.75
C VAL A 231 15.91 12.28 3.23
N CYS A 232 16.72 12.91 4.08
CA CYS A 232 16.53 12.88 5.53
C CYS A 232 15.38 13.79 5.97
N GLY A 233 15.17 14.90 5.26
CA GLY A 233 14.28 15.96 5.65
C GLY A 233 14.59 17.30 5.00
N PHE A 234 13.92 18.34 5.48
CA PHE A 234 14.07 19.72 5.01
C PHE A 234 14.33 20.66 6.18
N VAL A 235 15.23 21.63 6.00
CA VAL A 235 15.56 22.68 6.99
C VAL A 235 15.71 24.00 6.24
N GLU A 236 14.86 24.99 6.54
CA GLU A 236 14.90 26.32 5.91
C GLU A 236 15.01 26.28 4.38
N GLY A 237 14.21 25.41 3.74
CA GLY A 237 14.21 25.24 2.28
C GLY A 237 15.37 24.41 1.72
N ARG A 238 16.26 23.86 2.56
CA ARG A 238 17.37 23.00 2.15
C ARG A 238 17.07 21.53 2.40
N ILE A 239 17.51 20.68 1.47
CA ILE A 239 17.32 19.23 1.53
C ILE A 239 18.47 18.61 2.32
N LEU A 240 18.12 17.89 3.39
CA LEU A 240 19.03 17.00 4.10
C LEU A 240 19.11 15.68 3.31
N ILE A 241 20.31 15.20 3.00
CA ILE A 241 20.53 13.99 2.20
C ILE A 241 21.55 13.08 2.88
N ARG A 242 21.28 11.77 2.83
CA ARG A 242 22.20 10.70 3.22
C ARG A 242 22.30 9.64 2.12
N TYR A 243 23.37 8.86 2.14
CA TYR A 243 23.54 7.68 1.31
C TYR A 243 23.46 6.43 2.18
N LEU A 244 22.75 5.42 1.70
CA LEU A 244 22.50 4.17 2.42
C LEU A 244 22.78 2.99 1.50
N ASP A 245 23.24 1.89 2.09
CA ASP A 245 23.26 0.59 1.41
C ASP A 245 21.97 -0.16 1.75
N PRO A 246 21.14 -0.55 0.76
CA PRO A 246 19.88 -1.21 1.03
C PRO A 246 20.02 -2.64 1.55
N THR A 247 21.20 -3.27 1.48
CA THR A 247 21.40 -4.65 1.99
C THR A 247 21.64 -4.70 3.49
N GLU A 248 21.92 -3.57 4.12
CA GLU A 248 22.17 -3.49 5.56
C GLU A 248 20.87 -3.26 6.35
N PRO A 249 20.82 -3.65 7.64
CA PRO A 249 19.76 -3.21 8.53
C PRO A 249 19.67 -1.68 8.61
N LEU A 250 18.46 -1.14 8.51
CA LEU A 250 18.21 0.30 8.49
C LEU A 250 17.60 0.77 9.79
N ASP A 251 18.24 1.77 10.39
CA ASP A 251 17.70 2.53 11.51
C ASP A 251 17.92 4.04 11.30
N PHE A 252 17.48 4.86 12.26
CA PHE A 252 17.68 6.31 12.21
C PHE A 252 19.15 6.72 12.02
N ASN A 253 20.07 5.93 12.56
CA ASN A 253 21.50 6.17 12.52
C ASN A 253 22.14 5.70 11.22
N SER A 254 21.50 4.84 10.41
CA SER A 254 22.08 4.24 9.21
C SER A 254 22.52 5.27 8.16
N GLY A 255 23.53 4.85 7.39
CA GLY A 255 24.03 5.56 6.22
C GLY A 255 25.17 6.53 6.51
N ARG A 256 25.44 7.37 5.51
CA ARG A 256 26.49 8.38 5.50
C ARG A 256 25.91 9.73 5.11
N CYS A 257 26.16 10.76 5.92
CA CYS A 257 25.61 12.09 5.66
C CYS A 257 26.34 12.73 4.47
N PHE A 258 25.59 13.21 3.49
CA PHE A 258 26.13 14.03 2.40
C PHE A 258 25.93 15.52 2.68
N ALA A 259 24.86 15.84 3.38
CA ALA A 259 24.44 17.20 3.65
C ALA A 259 25.37 17.96 4.63
N TYR A 260 26.31 17.29 5.32
CA TYR A 260 27.32 17.96 6.16
C TYR A 260 28.09 19.06 5.44
N GLN A 261 28.31 18.89 4.13
CA GLN A 261 29.06 19.83 3.31
C GLN A 261 28.47 21.25 3.29
N TRP A 262 27.17 21.40 3.61
CA TRP A 262 26.53 22.70 3.65
C TRP A 262 26.31 23.22 5.07
N PHE A 263 25.80 22.43 6.03
CA PHE A 263 25.54 22.95 7.38
C PHE A 263 26.77 23.15 8.27
N GLU A 264 27.95 22.68 7.86
CA GLU A 264 29.20 23.04 8.55
C GLU A 264 29.72 24.43 8.17
N LYS A 265 29.07 25.12 7.22
CA LYS A 265 29.42 26.49 6.86
C LYS A 265 28.67 27.49 7.77
N PRO A 266 29.34 28.48 8.37
CA PRO A 266 28.72 29.39 9.35
C PRO A 266 27.49 30.16 8.84
N GLU A 267 27.41 30.41 7.53
CA GLU A 267 26.31 31.11 6.88
C GLU A 267 25.04 30.26 6.68
N ASN A 268 25.11 28.95 6.97
CA ASN A 268 24.02 28.02 6.71
C ASN A 268 23.35 27.56 8.01
N PRO A 269 22.05 27.24 7.96
CA PRO A 269 21.33 26.73 9.11
C PRO A 269 21.85 25.35 9.52
N THR A 270 21.99 25.13 10.82
CA THR A 270 22.43 23.84 11.38
C THR A 270 21.36 22.78 11.18
N CYS A 271 21.79 21.55 10.87
CA CYS A 271 20.89 20.40 10.88
C CYS A 271 20.34 20.14 12.30
N PRO A 272 19.02 20.13 12.52
CA PRO A 272 18.42 20.06 13.86
C PRO A 272 18.55 18.70 14.53
N ILE A 273 19.00 17.68 13.79
CA ILE A 273 19.22 16.32 14.30
C ILE A 273 20.71 15.95 14.37
N VAL A 274 21.61 16.93 14.21
CA VAL A 274 23.06 16.70 14.10
C VAL A 274 23.65 15.94 15.30
N GLU A 275 23.22 16.28 16.52
CA GLU A 275 23.78 15.74 17.77
C GLU A 275 23.48 14.23 17.94
N HIS A 276 22.36 13.77 17.38
CA HIS A 276 21.88 12.41 17.54
C HIS A 276 22.00 11.56 16.26
N CYS A 277 22.41 12.14 15.14
CA CYS A 277 22.43 11.45 13.85
C CYS A 277 23.72 10.65 13.64
N GLY A 278 23.63 9.31 13.69
CA GLY A 278 24.76 8.44 13.35
C GLY A 278 25.30 8.63 11.94
N ALA A 279 24.46 8.96 10.96
CA ALA A 279 24.90 9.25 9.60
C ALA A 279 25.77 10.50 9.54
N TYR A 280 25.51 11.52 10.37
CA TYR A 280 26.35 12.73 10.43
C TYR A 280 27.78 12.42 10.88
N LYS A 281 27.93 11.51 11.84
CA LYS A 281 29.24 11.03 12.31
C LYS A 281 30.03 10.30 11.20
N ARG A 282 29.35 9.81 10.16
CA ARG A 282 29.95 9.16 8.98
C ARG A 282 29.71 9.99 7.74
N LYS A 283 30.56 10.99 7.53
CA LYS A 283 30.48 11.90 6.39
C LYS A 283 30.77 11.15 5.08
N MET A 284 29.97 11.42 4.05
CA MET A 284 30.31 11.04 2.69
C MET A 284 31.57 11.80 2.24
N PRO A 285 32.45 11.20 1.42
CA PRO A 285 33.54 11.95 0.81
C PRO A 285 33.02 13.17 0.03
N PRO A 286 33.76 14.28 0.01
CA PRO A 286 33.39 15.45 -0.78
C PRO A 286 33.37 15.12 -2.28
N GLY A 287 32.37 15.62 -2.99
CA GLY A 287 32.15 15.32 -4.41
C GLY A 287 30.71 15.64 -4.84
N PRO A 288 30.42 15.65 -6.16
CA PRO A 288 29.04 15.79 -6.64
C PRO A 288 28.17 14.65 -6.10
N PRO A 289 26.85 14.87 -5.90
CA PRO A 289 25.94 13.80 -5.54
C PRO A 289 26.05 12.66 -6.57
N VAL A 290 26.17 11.42 -6.10
CA VAL A 290 26.07 10.25 -6.98
C VAL A 290 24.59 10.10 -7.30
N THR A 291 24.17 10.62 -8.46
CA THR A 291 22.79 10.48 -8.91
C THR A 291 22.57 9.07 -9.45
N ALA A 292 21.68 8.33 -8.79
CA ALA A 292 21.03 7.15 -9.35
C ALA A 292 20.24 7.56 -10.61
N ALA A 293 20.49 6.87 -11.74
CA ALA A 293 19.76 7.03 -13.00
C ALA A 293 18.49 6.18 -13.06
#